data_AF-A0A7T2RZX2-F1
#
_entry.id   AF-A0A7T2RZX2-F1
#
_cell.length_a   1.000
_cell.length_b   1.000
_cell.length_c   1.000
_cell.angle_alpha   90.00
_cell.angle_beta   90.00
_cell.angle_gamma   90.00
#
_symmetry.space_group_name_H-M   'P 1'
#
loop_
_entity.id
_entity.type
_entity.pdbx_description
1 polymer ?
#
loop_
_entity_poly.entity_id
_entity_poly.type
_entity_poly.pdbx_seq_one_letter_code
_entity_poly.pdbx_strand_id
1 'polypeptide(L)'
;MSEREDIIDGSQAITAKSGLVYTCNLGWLDLGHMDPKSTRAHTGASALWEEINAGGPDARQMLMGSRGPVTRDRTISNAVAAIKFPDGATGFKLTYNQDMGRRVLGKIIFTGVTRNYIVRHNLTLEEKKSVALAIFMEVTLQFENYQDYFPKFITNSGFSQEDLVSNLIGFHIATGNVSKAQVLSMAKPVAKSTALAIWDRNGSVGSNKNRGFKPMLSPDTTAITDAACIDECGGVIPRIPDFLESVIPAKKGHLFMNGPMVSA
;
A
#
# COMPACT_ATOMS: atom_id res chain seq x y z
N MET A 1 -6.21 7.13 10.22
CA MET A 1 -5.12 7.23 11.21
C MET A 1 -5.53 6.37 12.38
N SER A 2 -4.65 5.47 12.80
CA SER A 2 -4.88 4.70 14.01
C SER A 2 -4.81 5.61 15.25
N GLU A 3 -5.74 5.43 16.17
CA GLU A 3 -5.79 6.13 17.45
C GLU A 3 -5.32 5.21 18.59
N ARG A 4 -5.17 5.77 19.79
CA ARG A 4 -4.70 5.01 20.96
C ARG A 4 -5.63 3.84 21.29
N GLU A 5 -6.93 4.03 21.08
CA GLU A 5 -7.97 3.04 21.34
C GLU A 5 -7.91 1.84 20.38
N ASP A 6 -7.30 2.02 19.19
CA ASP A 6 -7.11 0.96 18.21
C ASP A 6 -6.00 -0.01 18.61
N ILE A 7 -5.20 0.31 19.65
CA ILE A 7 -4.13 -0.57 20.14
C ILE A 7 -4.72 -1.85 20.70
N ILE A 8 -4.30 -2.98 20.14
CA ILE A 8 -4.68 -4.32 20.61
C ILE A 8 -3.46 -5.08 21.16
N ASP A 9 -3.72 -6.22 21.80
CA ASP A 9 -2.64 -7.06 22.29
C ASP A 9 -1.95 -7.80 21.14
N GLY A 10 -0.61 -7.89 21.18
CA GLY A 10 0.17 -8.55 20.15
C GLY A 10 -0.23 -10.01 19.91
N SER A 11 -0.73 -10.71 20.93
CA SER A 11 -1.24 -12.08 20.80
C SER A 11 -2.50 -12.18 19.90
N GLN A 12 -3.24 -11.08 19.74
CA GLN A 12 -4.45 -11.00 18.91
C GLN A 12 -4.14 -10.63 17.45
N ALA A 13 -2.92 -10.19 17.15
CA ALA A 13 -2.57 -9.60 15.87
C ALA A 13 -2.80 -10.54 14.66
N ILE A 14 -2.57 -11.85 14.86
CA ILE A 14 -2.69 -12.86 13.79
C ILE A 14 -4.14 -12.99 13.30
N THR A 15 -5.11 -12.94 14.22
CA THR A 15 -6.53 -13.18 13.93
C THR A 15 -7.33 -11.91 13.73
N ALA A 16 -6.88 -10.77 14.28
CA ALA A 16 -7.55 -9.49 14.14
C ALA A 16 -7.57 -9.01 12.67
N LYS A 17 -8.69 -8.44 12.23
CA LYS A 17 -8.81 -7.83 10.89
C LYS A 17 -8.32 -6.39 10.84
N SER A 18 -8.37 -5.70 11.97
CA SER A 18 -7.98 -4.30 12.14
C SER A 18 -7.40 -4.13 13.54
N GLY A 19 -6.76 -2.99 13.77
CA GLY A 19 -6.13 -2.64 15.03
C GLY A 19 -4.67 -2.26 14.83
N LEU A 20 -4.13 -1.57 15.83
CA LEU A 20 -2.77 -1.10 15.86
C LEU A 20 -1.95 -1.99 16.81
N VAL A 21 -0.78 -2.43 16.37
CA VAL A 21 0.14 -3.20 17.21
C VAL A 21 1.54 -2.63 17.11
N TYR A 22 2.29 -2.67 18.22
CA TYR A 22 3.72 -2.41 18.19
C TYR A 22 4.49 -3.72 18.09
N THR A 23 5.59 -3.73 17.37
CA THR A 23 6.42 -4.90 17.12
C THR A 23 7.89 -4.56 17.23
N CYS A 24 8.71 -5.49 17.74
CA CYS A 24 10.12 -5.22 18.00
C CYS A 24 10.96 -5.02 16.73
N ASN A 25 10.57 -5.64 15.62
CA ASN A 25 11.36 -5.59 14.38
C ASN A 25 10.81 -4.62 13.34
N LEU A 26 9.53 -4.23 13.41
CA LEU A 26 8.87 -3.39 12.42
C LEU A 26 8.22 -2.12 12.99
N GLY A 27 8.22 -1.94 14.31
CA GLY A 27 7.58 -0.79 14.96
C GLY A 27 6.06 -0.91 14.94
N TRP A 28 5.38 0.22 14.76
CA TRP A 28 3.91 0.27 14.65
C TRP A 28 3.43 -0.32 13.32
N LEU A 29 2.43 -1.20 13.39
CA LEU A 29 1.74 -1.79 12.25
C LEU A 29 0.22 -1.63 12.38
N ASP A 30 -0.42 -1.10 11.33
CA ASP A 30 -1.87 -1.09 11.17
C ASP A 30 -2.31 -2.38 10.47
N LEU A 31 -3.03 -3.23 11.20
CA LEU A 31 -3.46 -4.54 10.71
C LEU A 31 -4.53 -4.45 9.61
N GLY A 32 -5.25 -3.33 9.52
CA GLY A 32 -6.19 -3.05 8.43
C GLY A 32 -5.46 -2.65 7.15
N HIS A 33 -4.41 -1.83 7.25
CA HIS A 33 -3.54 -1.50 6.11
C HIS A 33 -2.76 -2.71 5.58
N MET A 34 -2.47 -3.69 6.45
CA MET A 34 -1.89 -4.98 6.05
C MET A 34 -2.88 -5.88 5.27
N ASP A 35 -4.19 -5.63 5.29
CA ASP A 35 -5.14 -6.40 4.49
C ASP A 35 -5.09 -5.94 3.02
N PRO A 36 -4.63 -6.79 2.08
CA PRO A 36 -4.50 -6.37 0.69
C PRO A 36 -5.85 -6.23 -0.04
N LYS A 37 -6.94 -6.72 0.56
CA LYS A 37 -8.24 -6.82 -0.11
C LYS A 37 -9.04 -5.54 0.02
N SER A 38 -9.71 -5.17 -1.07
CA SER A 38 -10.75 -4.14 -1.06
C SER A 38 -12.01 -4.69 -1.71
N THR A 39 -13.17 -4.23 -1.26
CA THR A 39 -14.45 -4.53 -1.91
C THR A 39 -14.69 -3.66 -3.14
N ARG A 40 -13.79 -2.72 -3.44
CA ARG A 40 -13.97 -1.69 -4.47
C ARG A 40 -13.07 -1.96 -5.65
N ALA A 41 -13.59 -1.69 -6.84
CA ALA A 41 -12.86 -1.93 -8.09
C ALA A 41 -11.52 -1.19 -8.10
N HIS A 42 -10.51 -1.82 -8.70
CA HIS A 42 -9.17 -1.26 -8.90
C HIS A 42 -8.45 -0.84 -7.61
N THR A 43 -8.95 -1.23 -6.42
CA THR A 43 -8.47 -0.74 -5.13
C THR A 43 -7.78 -1.83 -4.33
N GLY A 44 -6.63 -1.48 -3.72
CA GLY A 44 -5.88 -2.39 -2.87
C GLY A 44 -4.93 -3.30 -3.63
N ALA A 45 -3.95 -3.86 -2.93
CA ALA A 45 -2.87 -4.61 -3.56
C ALA A 45 -3.36 -5.91 -4.23
N SER A 46 -4.41 -6.56 -3.70
CA SER A 46 -4.99 -7.75 -4.34
C SER A 46 -5.59 -7.43 -5.72
N ALA A 47 -6.35 -6.35 -5.85
CA ALA A 47 -6.94 -5.96 -7.13
C ALA A 47 -5.86 -5.63 -8.17
N LEU A 48 -4.82 -4.89 -7.76
CA LEU A 48 -3.67 -4.60 -8.62
C LEU A 48 -3.00 -5.89 -9.12
N TRP A 49 -2.77 -6.84 -8.21
CA TRP A 49 -2.12 -8.11 -8.54
C TRP A 49 -2.98 -8.98 -9.46
N GLU A 50 -4.29 -9.04 -9.21
CA GLU A 50 -5.25 -9.74 -10.05
C GLU A 50 -5.31 -9.16 -11.47
N GLU A 51 -5.36 -7.83 -11.61
CA GLU A 51 -5.39 -7.16 -12.92
C GLU A 51 -4.11 -7.37 -13.73
N ILE A 52 -2.94 -7.31 -13.08
CA ILE A 52 -1.66 -7.60 -13.75
C ILE A 52 -1.61 -9.06 -14.22
N ASN A 53 -2.15 -10.00 -13.43
CA ASN A 53 -2.14 -11.41 -13.79
C ASN A 53 -3.16 -11.75 -14.87
N ALA A 54 -4.32 -11.11 -14.86
CA ALA A 54 -5.38 -11.34 -15.83
C ALA A 54 -4.89 -11.02 -17.25
N GLY A 55 -4.06 -9.99 -17.42
CA GLY A 55 -3.56 -9.56 -18.72
C GLY A 55 -4.73 -9.14 -19.61
N GLY A 56 -5.13 -7.87 -19.52
CA GLY A 56 -6.26 -7.34 -20.29
C GLY A 56 -6.02 -7.37 -21.81
N PRO A 57 -7.00 -6.97 -22.64
CA PRO A 57 -6.76 -6.83 -24.08
C PRO A 57 -5.71 -5.74 -24.37
N ASP A 58 -5.11 -5.78 -25.56
CA ASP A 58 -4.17 -4.75 -26.03
C ASP A 58 -4.75 -3.34 -25.81
N ALA A 59 -3.97 -2.49 -25.16
CA ALA A 59 -4.25 -1.09 -25.00
C ALA A 59 -4.16 -0.42 -26.38
N ARG A 60 -5.25 0.19 -26.81
CA ARG A 60 -5.31 0.90 -28.09
C ARG A 60 -5.27 2.38 -27.88
N GLN A 61 -4.79 3.09 -28.90
CA GLN A 61 -4.67 4.54 -28.86
C GLN A 61 -6.05 5.18 -28.64
N MET A 62 -6.32 5.65 -27.43
CA MET A 62 -7.53 6.44 -27.14
C MET A 62 -7.36 7.86 -27.69
N LEU A 63 -7.26 7.98 -29.02
CA LEU A 63 -7.43 9.23 -29.75
C LEU A 63 -8.92 9.48 -29.90
N MET A 64 -9.59 10.00 -28.86
CA MET A 64 -10.68 10.97 -28.97
C MET A 64 -10.93 11.54 -27.58
N GLY A 65 -10.67 12.84 -27.42
CA GLY A 65 -11.08 13.58 -26.24
C GLY A 65 -12.58 13.41 -25.99
N SER A 66 -12.94 13.25 -24.72
CA SER A 66 -14.22 13.64 -24.15
C SER A 66 -15.48 13.45 -25.01
N ARG A 67 -15.85 12.22 -25.39
CA ARG A 67 -17.26 11.88 -25.67
C ARG A 67 -17.60 10.43 -25.32
N GLY A 68 -18.13 10.26 -24.11
CA GLY A 68 -19.10 9.20 -23.79
C GLY A 68 -18.57 7.78 -23.67
N PRO A 69 -19.40 6.87 -23.12
CA PRO A 69 -19.02 5.48 -22.92
C PRO A 69 -18.72 4.87 -24.28
N VAL A 70 -17.54 4.27 -24.41
CA VAL A 70 -17.20 3.40 -25.54
C VAL A 70 -18.29 2.34 -25.58
N THR A 71 -19.25 2.52 -26.50
CA THR A 71 -20.20 1.50 -26.88
C THR A 71 -19.40 0.23 -27.14
N ARG A 72 -19.89 -0.90 -26.63
CA ARG A 72 -19.32 -2.25 -26.77
C ARG A 72 -19.27 -2.73 -28.23
N ASP A 73 -18.95 -1.86 -29.18
CA ASP A 73 -18.78 -2.18 -30.57
C ASP A 73 -17.34 -2.63 -30.82
N ARG A 74 -17.17 -3.96 -30.79
CA ARG A 74 -15.92 -4.68 -31.02
C ARG A 74 -15.27 -4.31 -32.37
N THR A 75 -16.08 -3.87 -33.33
CA THR A 75 -15.69 -3.59 -34.71
C THR A 75 -14.82 -2.33 -34.82
N ILE A 76 -15.11 -1.29 -34.04
CA ILE A 76 -14.33 -0.05 -34.00
C ILE A 76 -12.99 -0.28 -33.27
N SER A 77 -12.94 -1.19 -32.29
CA SER A 77 -11.73 -1.46 -31.53
C SER A 77 -10.58 -1.97 -32.41
N ASN A 78 -10.86 -2.74 -33.47
CA ASN A 78 -9.82 -3.28 -34.35
C ASN A 78 -9.21 -2.24 -35.30
N ALA A 79 -9.88 -1.12 -35.55
CA ALA A 79 -9.42 -0.07 -36.47
C ALA A 79 -8.34 0.84 -35.86
N VAL A 80 -8.19 0.82 -34.53
CA VAL A 80 -7.26 1.70 -33.81
C VAL A 80 -5.96 0.95 -33.50
N ALA A 81 -4.81 1.56 -33.82
CA ALA A 81 -3.50 1.00 -33.54
C ALA A 81 -3.27 0.76 -32.03
N ALA A 82 -2.68 -0.39 -31.69
CA ALA A 82 -2.26 -0.69 -30.33
C ALA A 82 -1.12 0.25 -29.90
N ILE A 83 -1.12 0.64 -28.62
CA ILE A 83 -0.01 1.34 -27.99
C ILE A 83 1.16 0.36 -27.91
N LYS A 84 2.33 0.79 -28.39
CA LYS A 84 3.54 0.00 -28.42
C LYS A 84 4.62 0.58 -27.52
N PHE A 85 5.39 -0.30 -26.90
CA PHE A 85 6.66 0.02 -26.24
C PHE A 85 7.73 0.37 -27.30
N PRO A 86 8.87 0.99 -26.91
CA PRO A 86 9.93 1.38 -27.84
C PRO A 86 10.47 0.25 -28.72
N ASP A 87 10.38 -1.00 -28.25
CA ASP A 87 10.79 -2.20 -28.97
C ASP A 87 9.65 -2.85 -29.80
N GLY A 88 8.50 -2.17 -29.91
CA GLY A 88 7.35 -2.62 -30.67
C GLY A 88 6.41 -3.58 -29.93
N ALA A 89 6.74 -3.99 -28.70
CA ALA A 89 5.87 -4.85 -27.90
C ALA A 89 4.55 -4.15 -27.55
N THR A 90 3.47 -4.91 -27.41
CA THR A 90 2.17 -4.38 -26.97
C THR A 90 2.03 -4.47 -25.44
N GLY A 91 1.04 -3.77 -24.91
CA GLY A 91 0.64 -3.87 -23.51
C GLY A 91 -0.85 -3.63 -23.33
N PHE A 92 -1.36 -3.88 -22.14
CA PHE A 92 -2.77 -3.72 -21.76
C PHE A 92 -2.95 -2.55 -20.79
N LYS A 93 -4.17 -2.00 -20.75
CA LYS A 93 -4.52 -0.94 -19.82
C LYS A 93 -4.70 -1.53 -18.42
N LEU A 94 -4.10 -0.87 -17.43
CA LEU A 94 -4.32 -1.14 -16.01
C LEU A 94 -4.77 0.14 -15.31
N THR A 95 -5.77 0.03 -14.43
CA THR A 95 -6.21 1.15 -13.59
C THR A 95 -5.94 0.79 -12.15
N TYR A 96 -5.30 1.68 -11.40
CA TYR A 96 -5.05 1.45 -9.97
C TYR A 96 -5.52 2.65 -9.16
N ASN A 97 -6.21 2.35 -8.06
CA ASN A 97 -6.80 3.33 -7.16
C ASN A 97 -6.39 3.04 -5.71
N GLN A 98 -6.09 4.10 -4.98
CA GLN A 98 -6.06 4.09 -3.52
C GLN A 98 -6.88 5.25 -3.00
N ASP A 99 -7.69 5.01 -1.98
CA ASP A 99 -8.49 6.06 -1.38
C ASP A 99 -8.86 5.77 0.08
N MET A 100 -9.50 6.77 0.67
CA MET A 100 -10.08 6.70 2.00
C MET A 100 -11.58 7.00 1.92
N GLY A 101 -12.35 6.29 2.74
CA GLY A 101 -13.76 6.60 3.00
C GLY A 101 -13.91 7.39 4.29
N ARG A 102 -14.61 8.53 4.25
CA ARG A 102 -14.96 9.29 5.45
C ARG A 102 -16.46 9.48 5.57
N ARG A 103 -16.99 9.30 6.78
CA ARG A 103 -18.40 9.52 7.06
C ARG A 103 -18.67 11.01 7.26
N VAL A 104 -19.47 11.60 6.37
CA VAL A 104 -19.89 13.00 6.39
C VAL A 104 -21.42 13.03 6.30
N LEU A 105 -22.08 13.67 7.27
CA LEU A 105 -23.55 13.77 7.33
C LEU A 105 -24.27 12.42 7.11
N GLY A 106 -23.75 11.37 7.74
CA GLY A 106 -24.32 10.01 7.66
C GLY A 106 -23.97 9.22 6.40
N LYS A 107 -23.40 9.85 5.35
CA LYS A 107 -22.95 9.20 4.10
C LYS A 107 -21.44 9.00 4.10
N ILE A 108 -20.96 7.93 3.46
CA ILE A 108 -19.51 7.72 3.26
C ILE A 108 -19.11 8.37 1.93
N ILE A 109 -18.18 9.31 1.99
CA ILE A 109 -17.57 9.94 0.81
C ILE A 109 -16.18 9.34 0.65
N PHE A 110 -15.87 8.89 -0.56
CA PHE A 110 -14.55 8.36 -0.91
C PHE A 110 -13.74 9.39 -1.68
N THR A 111 -12.48 9.57 -1.31
CA THR A 111 -11.54 10.47 -1.98
C THR A 111 -10.18 9.82 -2.05
N GLY A 112 -9.54 9.86 -3.22
CA GLY A 112 -8.18 9.36 -3.35
C GLY A 112 -7.60 9.52 -4.75
N VAL A 113 -6.61 8.70 -5.04
CA VAL A 113 -5.76 8.80 -6.23
C VAL A 113 -6.00 7.61 -7.14
N THR A 114 -6.50 7.90 -8.33
CA THR A 114 -6.59 6.94 -9.42
C THR A 114 -5.56 7.23 -10.50
N ARG A 115 -4.86 6.20 -10.96
CA ARG A 115 -3.87 6.28 -12.03
C ARG A 115 -4.13 5.20 -13.08
N ASN A 116 -3.80 5.54 -14.32
CA ASN A 116 -3.88 4.62 -15.45
C ASN A 116 -2.46 4.31 -15.93
N TYR A 117 -2.22 3.06 -16.28
CA TYR A 117 -0.95 2.55 -16.78
C TYR A 117 -1.17 1.69 -18.02
N ILE A 118 -0.12 1.58 -18.84
CA ILE A 118 -0.02 0.52 -19.85
C ILE A 118 1.05 -0.46 -19.37
N VAL A 119 0.69 -1.74 -19.23
CA VAL A 119 1.57 -2.82 -18.76
C VAL A 119 1.87 -3.76 -19.91
N ARG A 120 3.14 -4.10 -20.12
CA ARG A 120 3.58 -4.98 -21.21
C ARG A 120 2.95 -6.36 -21.09
N HIS A 121 2.68 -7.00 -22.22
CA HIS A 121 2.28 -8.40 -22.26
C HIS A 121 3.44 -9.37 -21.97
N ASN A 122 3.09 -10.61 -21.62
CA ASN A 122 4.01 -11.73 -21.50
C ASN A 122 5.15 -11.52 -20.49
N LEU A 123 4.88 -10.76 -19.43
CA LEU A 123 5.80 -10.60 -18.30
C LEU A 123 5.95 -11.92 -17.53
N THR A 124 7.18 -12.23 -17.15
CA THR A 124 7.50 -13.29 -16.18
C THR A 124 6.88 -12.97 -14.82
N LEU A 125 6.77 -13.97 -13.92
CA LEU A 125 6.22 -13.76 -12.57
C LEU A 125 6.98 -12.66 -11.80
N GLU A 126 8.31 -12.65 -11.90
CA GLU A 126 9.14 -11.66 -11.22
C GLU A 126 8.98 -10.26 -11.82
N GLU A 127 8.87 -10.14 -13.15
CA GLU A 127 8.56 -8.87 -13.80
C GLU A 127 7.17 -8.35 -13.42
N LYS A 128 6.17 -9.24 -13.32
CA LYS A 128 4.83 -8.86 -12.84
C LYS A 128 4.91 -8.29 -11.43
N LYS A 129 5.61 -8.95 -10.49
CA LYS A 129 5.79 -8.45 -9.12
C LYS A 129 6.52 -7.11 -9.10
N SER A 130 7.59 -6.99 -9.90
CA SER A 130 8.39 -5.77 -10.03
C SER A 130 7.57 -4.59 -10.57
N VAL A 131 6.75 -4.80 -11.59
CA VAL A 131 5.81 -3.79 -12.13
C VAL A 131 4.72 -3.45 -11.13
N ALA A 132 4.13 -4.46 -10.48
CA ALA A 132 3.11 -4.27 -9.47
C ALA A 132 3.63 -3.40 -8.32
N LEU A 133 4.83 -3.69 -7.82
CA LEU A 133 5.45 -2.92 -6.74
C LEU A 133 5.71 -1.47 -7.15
N ALA A 134 6.21 -1.24 -8.36
CA ALA A 134 6.47 0.11 -8.85
C ALA A 134 5.20 0.96 -8.96
N ILE A 135 4.12 0.38 -9.51
CA ILE A 135 2.80 1.04 -9.60
C ILE A 135 2.23 1.28 -8.20
N PHE A 136 2.31 0.26 -7.33
CA PHE A 136 1.84 0.34 -5.95
C PHE A 136 2.53 1.47 -5.18
N MET A 137 3.86 1.50 -5.18
CA MET A 137 4.64 2.52 -4.45
C MET A 137 4.36 3.92 -4.97
N GLU A 138 4.25 4.10 -6.30
CA GLU A 138 3.91 5.40 -6.88
C GLU A 138 2.54 5.91 -6.42
N VAL A 139 1.51 5.09 -6.54
CA VAL A 139 0.15 5.50 -6.18
C VAL A 139 0.03 5.71 -4.67
N THR A 140 0.70 4.87 -3.87
CA THR A 140 0.76 5.03 -2.40
C THR A 140 1.38 6.36 -2.02
N LEU A 141 2.55 6.71 -2.55
CA LEU A 141 3.17 7.99 -2.23
C LEU A 141 2.34 9.19 -2.70
N GLN A 142 1.66 9.10 -3.84
CA GLN A 142 0.75 10.15 -4.29
C GLN A 142 -0.48 10.29 -3.38
N PHE A 143 -1.02 9.17 -2.92
CA PHE A 143 -2.17 9.15 -2.01
C PHE A 143 -1.82 9.71 -0.63
N GLU A 144 -0.69 9.32 -0.05
CA GLU A 144 -0.23 9.87 1.24
C GLU A 144 0.04 11.38 1.16
N ASN A 145 0.65 11.85 0.07
CA ASN A 145 0.79 13.29 -0.20
C ASN A 145 -0.58 13.96 -0.34
N TYR A 146 -1.50 13.34 -1.07
CA TYR A 146 -2.87 13.86 -1.24
C TYR A 146 -3.57 14.02 0.12
N GLN A 147 -3.42 13.06 1.03
CA GLN A 147 -3.93 13.14 2.40
C GLN A 147 -3.25 14.25 3.23
N ASP A 148 -1.94 14.45 3.09
CA ASP A 148 -1.18 15.49 3.79
C ASP A 148 -1.63 16.92 3.39
N TYR A 149 -2.12 17.10 2.15
CA TYR A 149 -2.64 18.38 1.66
C TYR A 149 -4.07 18.72 2.10
N PHE A 150 -4.85 17.75 2.61
CA PHE A 150 -6.18 18.06 3.10
C PHE A 150 -6.13 18.92 4.37
N PRO A 151 -7.11 19.82 4.56
CA PRO A 151 -7.26 20.49 5.84
C PRO A 151 -7.31 19.47 6.99
N LYS A 152 -6.59 19.74 8.08
CA LYS A 152 -6.42 18.80 9.22
C LYS A 152 -7.73 18.32 9.86
N PHE A 153 -8.81 19.08 9.71
CA PHE A 153 -10.16 18.68 10.16
C PHE A 153 -10.82 17.62 9.26
N ILE A 154 -10.26 17.39 8.06
CA ILE A 154 -10.68 16.36 7.10
C ILE A 154 -9.83 15.09 7.27
N THR A 155 -8.51 15.23 7.21
CA THR A 155 -7.57 14.16 7.57
C THR A 155 -6.27 14.77 8.07
N ASN A 156 -5.64 14.11 9.03
CA ASN A 156 -4.30 14.38 9.54
C ASN A 156 -3.34 13.20 9.26
N SER A 157 -3.81 12.17 8.53
CA SER A 157 -3.18 10.84 8.44
C SER A 157 -2.08 10.70 7.42
N GLY A 158 -1.85 11.69 6.54
CA GLY A 158 -0.81 11.54 5.51
C GLY A 158 0.53 11.18 6.14
N PHE A 159 1.12 10.08 5.70
CA PHE A 159 2.39 9.52 6.17
C PHE A 159 2.43 9.23 7.68
N SER A 160 1.37 8.68 8.29
CA SER A 160 1.46 8.22 9.69
C SER A 160 2.57 7.16 9.81
N GLN A 161 3.16 7.05 11.00
CA GLN A 161 4.35 6.25 11.27
C GLN A 161 4.29 4.81 10.70
N GLU A 162 3.11 4.21 10.74
CA GLU A 162 2.79 2.84 10.38
C GLU A 162 2.35 2.65 8.93
N ASP A 163 1.89 3.71 8.24
CA ASP A 163 1.08 3.60 7.02
C ASP A 163 1.83 2.92 5.88
N LEU A 164 2.95 3.49 5.43
CA LEU A 164 3.70 2.99 4.28
C LEU A 164 4.24 1.58 4.48
N VAL A 165 4.67 1.26 5.69
CA VAL A 165 5.22 -0.06 6.04
C VAL A 165 4.10 -1.11 6.07
N SER A 166 2.96 -0.78 6.67
CA SER A 166 1.78 -1.66 6.72
C SER A 166 1.22 -1.92 5.33
N ASN A 167 1.13 -0.87 4.50
CA ASN A 167 0.73 -0.94 3.10
C ASN A 167 1.67 -1.86 2.29
N LEU A 168 2.99 -1.71 2.44
CA LEU A 168 3.97 -2.56 1.75
C LEU A 168 3.88 -4.02 2.19
N ILE A 169 3.65 -4.28 3.47
CA ILE A 169 3.38 -5.64 3.97
C ILE A 169 2.13 -6.22 3.30
N GLY A 170 1.05 -5.45 3.22
CA GLY A 170 -0.17 -5.83 2.50
C GLY A 170 0.13 -6.21 1.06
N PHE A 171 0.95 -5.42 0.36
CA PHE A 171 1.42 -5.76 -0.99
C PHE A 171 2.12 -7.13 -1.05
N HIS A 172 3.07 -7.42 -0.17
CA HIS A 172 3.76 -8.70 -0.17
C HIS A 172 2.85 -9.89 0.19
N ILE A 173 1.78 -9.65 0.97
CA ILE A 173 0.72 -10.64 1.20
C ILE A 173 -0.08 -10.88 -0.08
N ALA A 174 -0.44 -9.81 -0.81
CA ALA A 174 -1.20 -9.91 -2.06
C ALA A 174 -0.46 -10.71 -3.13
N THR A 175 0.85 -10.51 -3.27
CA THR A 175 1.68 -11.20 -4.28
C THR A 175 2.13 -12.59 -3.85
N GLY A 176 1.71 -13.05 -2.67
CA GLY A 176 2.05 -14.37 -2.12
C GLY A 176 3.52 -14.50 -1.71
N ASN A 177 4.22 -13.40 -1.44
CA ASN A 177 5.61 -13.44 -0.95
C ASN A 177 5.68 -13.90 0.51
N VAL A 178 4.71 -13.49 1.33
CA VAL A 178 4.59 -13.86 2.73
C VAL A 178 3.12 -13.96 3.14
N SER A 179 2.83 -14.68 4.21
CA SER A 179 1.54 -14.66 4.89
C SER A 179 1.56 -13.72 6.09
N LYS A 180 0.38 -13.23 6.51
CA LYS A 180 0.23 -12.43 7.74
C LYS A 180 0.85 -13.11 8.96
N ALA A 181 0.69 -14.42 9.10
CA ALA A 181 1.28 -15.19 10.19
C ALA A 181 2.82 -15.18 10.15
N GLN A 182 3.42 -15.36 8.97
CA GLN A 182 4.88 -15.25 8.82
C GLN A 182 5.38 -13.84 9.14
N VAL A 183 4.69 -12.81 8.65
CA VAL A 183 5.05 -11.41 8.95
C VAL A 183 5.04 -11.16 10.45
N LEU A 184 3.96 -11.51 11.14
CA LEU A 184 3.84 -11.27 12.58
C LEU A 184 4.82 -12.12 13.38
N SER A 185 5.10 -13.35 12.97
CA SER A 185 6.15 -14.17 13.57
C SER A 185 7.54 -13.50 13.47
N MET A 186 7.86 -12.89 12.33
CA MET A 186 9.10 -12.13 12.16
C MET A 186 9.08 -10.77 12.85
N ALA A 187 7.93 -10.10 12.92
CA ALA A 187 7.78 -8.76 13.49
C ALA A 187 7.94 -8.74 15.01
N LYS A 188 7.49 -9.81 15.69
CA LYS A 188 7.44 -9.96 17.16
C LYS A 188 6.56 -8.88 17.83
N PRO A 189 5.23 -9.00 17.74
CA PRO A 189 4.30 -8.13 18.45
C PRO A 189 4.48 -8.21 19.96
N VAL A 190 4.36 -7.06 20.64
CA VAL A 190 4.45 -6.94 22.10
C VAL A 190 3.08 -6.96 22.76
N ALA A 191 3.03 -7.13 24.08
CA ALA A 191 1.79 -7.00 24.84
C ALA A 191 1.20 -5.59 24.74
N LYS A 192 -0.13 -5.49 24.89
CA LYS A 192 -0.87 -4.22 24.80
C LYS A 192 -0.32 -3.17 25.77
N SER A 193 0.04 -3.54 26.99
CA SER A 193 0.60 -2.62 27.98
C SER A 193 1.90 -1.95 27.51
N THR A 194 2.76 -2.71 26.84
CA THR A 194 4.04 -2.22 26.30
C THR A 194 3.80 -1.28 25.12
N ALA A 195 2.90 -1.65 24.20
CA ALA A 195 2.50 -0.78 23.11
C ALA A 195 1.89 0.54 23.61
N LEU A 196 1.01 0.49 24.63
CA LEU A 196 0.43 1.69 25.25
C LEU A 196 1.51 2.56 25.91
N ALA A 197 2.48 1.97 26.60
CA ALA A 197 3.59 2.72 27.20
C ALA A 197 4.45 3.45 26.16
N ILE A 198 4.70 2.82 25.00
CA ILE A 198 5.40 3.43 23.86
C ILE A 198 4.57 4.59 23.29
N TRP A 199 3.26 4.38 23.10
CA TRP A 199 2.36 5.42 22.62
C TRP A 199 2.32 6.63 23.56
N ASP A 200 2.13 6.40 24.86
CA ASP A 200 2.00 7.46 25.86
C ASP A 200 3.26 8.33 25.97
N ARG A 201 4.42 7.73 25.67
CA ARG A 201 5.72 8.42 25.68
C ARG A 201 6.03 9.15 24.38
N ASN A 202 5.79 8.50 23.24
CA ASN A 202 6.20 9.01 21.92
C ASN A 202 5.11 9.81 21.20
N GLY A 203 3.89 9.78 21.72
CA GLY A 203 2.72 10.38 21.09
C GLY A 203 2.13 9.51 19.98
N SER A 204 1.07 10.04 19.36
CA SER A 204 0.32 9.31 18.34
C SER A 204 1.15 9.04 17.09
N VAL A 205 0.88 7.89 16.46
CA VAL A 205 1.48 7.52 15.16
C VAL A 205 1.18 8.55 14.07
N GLY A 206 0.08 9.28 14.19
CA GLY A 206 -0.24 10.40 13.32
C GLY A 206 0.63 11.63 13.45
N SER A 207 1.18 11.87 14.64
CA SER A 207 2.08 13.00 14.91
C SER A 207 3.51 12.69 14.48
N ASN A 208 3.84 11.40 14.33
CA ASN A 208 5.15 10.90 13.92
C ASN A 208 5.11 10.49 12.45
N LYS A 209 5.80 11.22 11.56
CA LYS A 209 5.68 11.01 10.11
C LYS A 209 6.76 10.09 9.54
N ASN A 210 6.34 9.02 8.86
CA ASN A 210 7.22 8.15 8.10
C ASN A 210 6.98 8.33 6.59
N ARG A 211 7.90 9.01 5.92
CA ARG A 211 7.84 9.27 4.46
C ARG A 211 8.55 8.21 3.61
N GLY A 212 8.97 7.11 4.21
CA GLY A 212 9.61 5.99 3.53
C GLY A 212 8.94 4.66 3.83
N PHE A 213 9.30 3.64 3.06
CA PHE A 213 8.81 2.27 3.23
C PHE A 213 9.61 1.46 4.26
N LYS A 214 10.58 2.08 4.93
CA LYS A 214 11.37 1.44 5.98
C LYS A 214 10.65 1.58 7.33
N PRO A 215 10.67 0.53 8.17
CA PRO A 215 10.18 0.62 9.55
C PRO A 215 10.75 1.82 10.30
N MET A 216 9.89 2.55 11.00
CA MET A 216 10.29 3.61 11.92
C MET A 216 10.06 3.13 13.36
N LEU A 217 11.15 2.70 13.99
CA LEU A 217 11.14 2.17 15.35
C LEU A 217 11.12 3.30 16.39
N SER A 218 10.64 2.98 17.59
CA SER A 218 10.79 3.86 18.74
C SER A 218 12.28 4.12 19.01
N PRO A 219 12.70 5.37 19.31
CA PRO A 219 14.10 5.71 19.58
C PRO A 219 14.72 4.96 20.77
N ASP A 220 13.89 4.44 21.67
CA ASP A 220 14.30 3.88 22.96
C ASP A 220 14.05 2.38 23.11
N THR A 221 13.55 1.69 22.07
CA THR A 221 13.64 0.21 22.01
C THR A 221 15.09 -0.31 21.95
N THR A 222 16.07 0.61 21.98
CA THR A 222 17.51 0.31 22.07
C THR A 222 18.13 0.70 23.42
N ALA A 223 17.40 1.33 24.34
CA ALA A 223 17.96 1.86 25.59
C ALA A 223 17.21 1.32 26.82
N ILE A 224 17.82 0.32 27.47
CA ILE A 224 17.47 -0.08 28.83
C ILE A 224 17.95 1.03 29.77
N THR A 225 17.05 1.82 30.33
CA THR A 225 17.32 2.58 31.55
C THR A 225 16.14 2.51 32.51
N ASP A 226 16.33 1.63 33.48
CA ASP A 226 15.84 1.58 34.87
C ASP A 226 14.36 1.89 35.22
N ALA A 227 13.77 0.84 35.80
CA ALA A 227 12.77 0.81 36.87
C ALA A 227 11.25 0.90 36.58
N ALA A 228 10.77 1.01 35.33
CA ALA A 228 9.31 0.90 35.08
C ALA A 228 8.87 0.32 33.73
N CYS A 229 9.79 0.03 32.79
CA CYS A 229 9.43 -0.51 31.49
C CYS A 229 9.99 -1.93 31.34
N ILE A 230 9.11 -2.94 31.34
CA ILE A 230 9.45 -4.23 30.72
C ILE A 230 9.47 -3.95 29.21
N ASP A 231 10.64 -3.58 28.69
CA ASP A 231 10.81 -3.52 27.24
C ASP A 231 10.83 -4.96 26.74
N GLU A 232 9.71 -5.45 26.22
CA GLU A 232 9.61 -6.74 25.55
C GLU A 232 10.56 -6.82 24.33
N CYS A 233 11.06 -5.67 23.86
CA CYS A 233 12.07 -5.55 22.82
C CYS A 233 13.49 -5.30 23.40
N GLY A 234 13.64 -5.29 24.73
CA GLY A 234 14.90 -5.01 25.41
C GLY A 234 15.98 -6.01 25.04
N GLY A 235 17.12 -5.51 24.55
CA GLY A 235 18.24 -6.33 24.08
C GLY A 235 18.03 -6.98 22.71
N VAL A 236 16.90 -6.75 22.04
CA VAL A 236 16.66 -7.20 20.66
C VAL A 236 17.25 -6.15 19.72
N ILE A 237 18.30 -6.52 18.97
CA ILE A 237 18.71 -5.72 17.81
C ILE A 237 17.63 -5.91 16.74
N PRO A 238 16.90 -4.86 16.33
CA PRO A 238 15.83 -4.99 15.36
C PRO A 238 16.37 -5.57 14.05
N ARG A 239 15.71 -6.63 13.57
CA ARG A 239 16.03 -7.25 12.27
C ARG A 239 14.87 -7.03 11.32
N ILE A 240 15.04 -6.07 10.41
CA ILE A 240 14.10 -5.84 9.32
C ILE A 240 14.09 -7.11 8.46
N PRO A 241 12.93 -7.78 8.29
CA PRO A 241 12.87 -9.01 7.52
C PRO A 241 13.14 -8.80 6.03
N ASP A 242 13.94 -9.68 5.43
CA ASP A 242 14.40 -9.60 4.03
C ASP A 242 13.26 -9.53 3.00
N PHE A 243 12.05 -10.01 3.34
CA PHE A 243 10.92 -10.00 2.41
C PHE A 243 10.54 -8.58 1.97
N LEU A 244 10.76 -7.56 2.81
CA LEU A 244 10.47 -6.15 2.48
C LEU A 244 11.34 -5.63 1.34
N GLU A 245 12.49 -6.26 1.10
CA GLU A 245 13.44 -5.91 0.04
C GLU A 245 13.52 -7.00 -1.05
N SER A 246 12.68 -8.04 -0.99
CA SER A 246 12.77 -9.18 -1.89
C SER A 246 12.27 -8.90 -3.32
N VAL A 247 11.62 -7.77 -3.54
CA VAL A 247 11.10 -7.36 -4.86
C VAL A 247 11.65 -5.98 -5.17
N ILE A 248 12.31 -5.86 -6.32
CA ILE A 248 12.85 -4.59 -6.80
C ILE A 248 11.81 -3.94 -7.72
N PRO A 249 11.38 -2.68 -7.48
CA PRO A 249 10.40 -2.02 -8.34
C PRO A 249 10.95 -1.77 -9.75
N ALA A 250 10.14 -2.05 -10.76
CA ALA A 250 10.49 -1.83 -12.16
C ALA A 250 10.68 -0.34 -12.47
N LYS A 251 11.59 -0.04 -13.40
CA LYS A 251 11.69 1.30 -14.00
C LYS A 251 10.61 1.45 -15.08
N LYS A 252 9.97 2.62 -15.10
CA LYS A 252 9.04 2.99 -16.18
C LYS A 252 9.75 3.04 -17.54
N GLY A 253 9.01 2.72 -18.59
CA GLY A 253 9.42 2.84 -20.00
C GLY A 253 9.61 1.50 -20.72
N HIS A 254 9.95 0.43 -20.00
CA HIS A 254 10.25 -0.88 -20.60
C HIS A 254 9.17 -1.93 -20.35
N LEU A 255 8.76 -2.10 -19.08
CA LEU A 255 7.76 -3.11 -18.68
C LEU A 255 6.38 -2.49 -18.44
N PHE A 256 6.35 -1.21 -18.11
CA PHE A 256 5.12 -0.43 -17.96
C PHE A 256 5.38 1.05 -18.20
N MET A 257 4.34 1.81 -18.52
CA MET A 257 4.39 3.25 -18.71
C MET A 257 3.10 3.90 -18.21
N ASN A 258 3.09 5.24 -18.08
CA ASN A 258 1.87 5.96 -17.79
C ASN A 258 0.85 5.73 -18.91
N GLY A 259 -0.39 5.46 -18.55
CA GLY A 259 -1.51 5.52 -19.47
C GLY A 259 -1.80 6.98 -19.86
N PRO A 260 -2.50 7.20 -20.98
CA PRO A 260 -2.95 8.53 -21.34
C PRO A 260 -3.77 9.13 -20.18
N MET A 261 -3.52 10.40 -19.85
CA MET A 261 -4.34 11.10 -18.86
C MET A 261 -5.77 11.15 -19.39
N VAL A 262 -6.68 10.48 -18.71
CA VAL A 262 -8.11 10.72 -18.92
C VAL A 262 -8.36 12.05 -18.22
N SER A 263 -8.45 13.14 -18.97
CA SER A 263 -8.98 14.40 -18.44
C SER A 263 -10.38 14.10 -17.91
N ALA A 264 -10.55 14.24 -16.60
CA ALA A 264 -11.87 14.22 -15.97
C ALA A 264 -12.72 15.39 -16.48
#